data_AF-A0A1A5D6V4-F1
#
_entry.id   AF-A0A1A5D6V4-F1
#
_cell.length_a   1.000
_cell.length_b   1.000
_cell.length_c   1.000
_cell.angle_alpha   90.00
_cell.angle_beta   90.00
_cell.angle_gamma   90.00
#
_symmetry.space_group_name_H-M   'P 1'
#
loop_
_entity.id
_entity.type
_entity.pdbx_description
1 polymer ?
#
loop_
_entity_poly.entity_id
_entity_poly.type
_entity_poly.pdbx_seq_one_letter_code
_entity_poly.pdbx_strand_id
1 'polypeptide(L)'
;MYDSAPRASGPAEEDFLFTFETHVLQKALPAFEEASRFARDRGLDCQVELLVDEDDHLQLCLFARLGGSQQPSFYRIVADTELQGLVHEQYAAHGQRTRRLGAQLDSLDGEVLDEQLAEFFQLAFGMHLDEPGHRRVSGF
;
A
#
# COMPACT_ATOMS: atom_id res chain seq x y z
N MET A 1 -32.30 17.45 11.33
CA MET A 1 -31.65 16.15 11.08
C MET A 1 -31.21 16.21 9.63
N TYR A 2 -29.90 16.20 9.36
CA TYR A 2 -29.43 16.10 7.98
C TYR A 2 -29.59 14.64 7.56
N ASP A 3 -30.53 14.41 6.66
CA ASP A 3 -30.63 13.18 5.89
C ASP A 3 -29.48 13.24 4.88
N SER A 4 -28.35 12.63 5.24
CA SER A 4 -27.26 12.43 4.29
C SER A 4 -27.73 11.36 3.30
N ALA A 5 -28.33 11.81 2.20
CA ALA A 5 -28.54 10.95 1.04
C ALA A 5 -27.18 10.32 0.67
N PRO A 6 -27.14 9.01 0.34
CA PRO A 6 -25.92 8.42 -0.18
C PRO A 6 -25.51 9.24 -1.41
N ARG A 7 -24.28 9.74 -1.44
CA ARG A 7 -23.70 10.31 -2.66
C ARG A 7 -23.77 9.17 -3.67
N ALA A 8 -24.71 9.26 -4.61
CA ALA A 8 -24.77 8.30 -5.70
C ALA A 8 -23.49 8.52 -6.51
N SER A 9 -22.54 7.61 -6.35
CA SER A 9 -21.35 7.51 -7.19
C SER A 9 -21.79 7.53 -8.65
N GLY A 10 -21.17 8.40 -9.45
CA GLY A 10 -21.43 8.42 -10.88
C GLY A 10 -20.84 7.17 -11.56
N PRO A 11 -21.28 6.79 -12.76
CA PRO A 11 -20.77 5.61 -13.46
C PRO A 11 -19.24 5.65 -13.68
N ALA A 12 -18.66 6.84 -13.83
CA ALA A 12 -17.21 7.01 -13.97
C ALA A 12 -16.43 6.81 -12.66
N GLU A 13 -17.06 7.00 -11.49
CA GLU A 13 -16.47 6.72 -10.19
C GLU A 13 -16.49 5.22 -9.92
N GLU A 14 -17.60 4.54 -10.23
CA GLU A 14 -17.73 3.09 -10.12
C GLU A 14 -16.73 2.35 -11.03
N ASP A 15 -16.59 2.77 -12.29
CA ASP A 15 -15.61 2.22 -13.23
C ASP A 15 -14.16 2.39 -12.73
N PHE A 16 -13.87 3.56 -12.14
CA PHE A 16 -12.57 3.86 -11.57
C PHE A 16 -12.28 2.96 -10.35
N LEU A 17 -13.20 2.87 -9.40
CA LEU A 17 -13.06 2.05 -8.19
C LEU A 17 -12.88 0.57 -8.54
N PHE A 18 -13.66 0.05 -9.49
CA PHE A 18 -13.49 -1.31 -9.99
C PHE A 18 -12.11 -1.56 -10.59
N THR A 19 -11.60 -0.59 -11.37
CA THR A 19 -10.25 -0.67 -11.96
C THR A 19 -9.17 -0.61 -10.88
N PHE A 20 -9.32 0.28 -9.91
CA PHE A 20 -8.44 0.42 -8.75
C PHE A 20 -8.38 -0.89 -7.96
N GLU A 21 -9.52 -1.46 -7.58
CA GLU A 21 -9.60 -2.74 -6.85
C GLU A 21 -8.91 -3.85 -7.62
N THR A 22 -9.16 -3.93 -8.93
CA THR A 22 -8.51 -4.92 -9.80
C THR A 22 -6.98 -4.77 -9.76
N HIS A 23 -6.46 -3.55 -9.90
CA HIS A 23 -5.01 -3.30 -9.82
C HIS A 23 -4.44 -3.60 -8.43
N VAL A 24 -5.16 -3.24 -7.36
CA VAL A 24 -4.75 -3.55 -6.00
C VAL A 24 -4.64 -5.05 -5.79
N LEU A 25 -5.66 -5.83 -6.16
CA LEU A 25 -5.69 -7.27 -5.94
C LEU A 25 -4.69 -8.03 -6.83
N GLN A 26 -4.53 -7.60 -8.10
CA GLN A 26 -3.71 -8.33 -9.06
C GLN A 26 -2.23 -7.92 -9.08
N LYS A 27 -1.93 -6.66 -8.72
CA LYS A 27 -0.56 -6.11 -8.80
C LYS A 27 -0.01 -5.74 -7.43
N ALA A 28 -0.76 -4.93 -6.68
CA ALA A 28 -0.22 -4.33 -5.45
C ALA A 28 -0.15 -5.31 -4.28
N LEU A 29 -1.18 -6.13 -4.09
CA LEU A 29 -1.27 -7.12 -3.03
C LEU A 29 -0.11 -8.13 -3.11
N PRO A 30 0.20 -8.77 -4.26
CA PRO A 30 1.36 -9.66 -4.37
C PRO A 30 2.69 -8.98 -4.01
N ALA A 31 2.90 -7.72 -4.40
CA ALA A 31 4.11 -6.98 -4.06
C ALA A 31 4.20 -6.70 -2.55
N PHE A 32 3.09 -6.31 -1.92
CA PHE A 32 3.01 -6.08 -0.49
C PHE A 32 3.26 -7.37 0.30
N GLU A 33 2.68 -8.49 -0.13
CA GLU A 33 2.87 -9.80 0.50
C GLU A 33 4.34 -10.25 0.45
N GLU A 34 5.00 -10.05 -0.70
CA GLU A 34 6.42 -10.38 -0.84
C GLU A 34 7.29 -9.47 0.04
N ALA A 35 7.07 -8.16 0.01
CA ALA A 35 7.82 -7.23 0.85
C ALA A 35 7.62 -7.55 2.35
N SER A 36 6.39 -7.90 2.74
CA SER A 36 6.08 -8.39 4.09
C SER A 36 6.82 -9.67 4.43
N ARG A 37 6.87 -10.64 3.52
CA ARG A 37 7.62 -11.88 3.73
C ARG A 37 9.11 -11.61 3.91
N PHE A 38 9.69 -10.77 3.06
CA PHE A 38 11.10 -10.39 3.12
C PHE A 38 11.45 -9.67 4.43
N ALA A 39 10.56 -8.79 4.90
CA ALA A 39 10.69 -8.10 6.18
C ALA A 39 10.61 -9.08 7.36
N ARG A 40 9.68 -10.04 7.31
CA ARG A 40 9.53 -11.11 8.32
C ARG A 40 10.77 -12.00 8.42
N ASP A 41 11.35 -12.38 7.29
CA ASP A 41 12.59 -13.17 7.26
C ASP A 41 13.78 -12.44 7.90
N ARG A 42 13.69 -11.10 8.04
CA ARG A 42 14.69 -10.24 8.71
C ARG A 42 14.32 -9.84 10.14
N GLY A 43 13.26 -10.45 10.70
CA GLY A 43 12.86 -10.26 12.10
C GLY A 43 11.93 -9.06 12.35
N LEU A 44 11.38 -8.44 11.32
CA LEU A 44 10.25 -7.53 11.49
C LEU A 44 8.95 -8.33 11.64
N ASP A 45 8.07 -7.86 12.50
CA ASP A 45 6.69 -8.34 12.48
C ASP A 45 5.93 -7.51 11.45
N CYS A 46 5.58 -8.14 10.34
CA CYS A 46 4.97 -7.47 9.20
C CYS A 46 3.76 -8.25 8.68
N GLN A 47 2.65 -7.56 8.46
CA GLN A 47 1.39 -8.11 7.99
C GLN A 47 0.78 -7.23 6.91
N VAL A 48 0.06 -7.85 5.98
CA VAL A 48 -0.68 -7.18 4.93
C VAL A 48 -2.16 -7.45 5.15
N GLU A 49 -2.96 -6.40 5.05
CA GLU A 49 -4.40 -6.45 5.26
C GLU A 49 -5.10 -5.67 4.16
N LEU A 50 -6.22 -6.24 3.68
CA LEU A 50 -7.20 -5.53 2.87
C LEU A 50 -8.27 -5.01 3.82
N LEU A 51 -8.35 -3.69 3.91
CA LEU A 51 -9.33 -2.98 4.73
C LEU A 51 -10.33 -2.28 3.81
N VAL A 52 -11.42 -1.81 4.41
CA VAL A 52 -12.40 -0.97 3.73
C VAL A 52 -12.57 0.29 4.57
N ASP A 53 -12.67 1.45 3.91
CA ASP A 53 -12.81 2.73 4.61
C ASP A 53 -14.27 3.14 4.85
N GLU A 54 -14.45 4.35 5.36
CA GLU A 54 -15.76 4.90 5.72
C GLU A 54 -16.69 5.07 4.50
N ASP A 55 -16.12 5.13 3.29
CA ASP A 55 -16.83 5.27 2.03
C ASP A 55 -16.97 3.93 1.29
N ASP A 56 -16.73 2.80 1.97
CA ASP A 56 -16.77 1.43 1.43
C ASP A 56 -15.71 1.15 0.34
N HIS A 57 -14.63 1.94 0.29
CA HIS A 57 -13.55 1.73 -0.68
C HIS A 57 -12.45 0.82 -0.14
N LEU A 58 -11.96 -0.08 -1.00
CA LEU A 58 -10.84 -0.97 -0.68
C LEU A 58 -9.57 -0.18 -0.36
N GLN A 59 -8.87 -0.59 0.70
CA GLN A 59 -7.56 -0.10 1.07
C GLN A 59 -6.60 -1.28 1.26
N LEU A 60 -5.43 -1.20 0.62
CA LEU A 60 -4.35 -2.15 0.88
C LEU A 60 -3.41 -1.58 1.92
N CYS A 61 -3.25 -2.25 3.05
CA CYS A 61 -2.42 -1.82 4.17
C CYS A 61 -1.32 -2.83 4.44
N LEU A 62 -0.08 -2.36 4.58
CA LEU A 62 1.04 -3.08 5.13
C LEU A 62 1.38 -2.46 6.48
N PHE A 63 1.38 -3.27 7.53
CA PHE A 63 1.83 -2.89 8.86
C PHE A 63 3.14 -3.59 9.14
N ALA A 64 4.12 -2.85 9.66
CA ALA A 64 5.42 -3.37 10.02
C ALA A 64 5.85 -2.81 11.37
N ARG A 65 6.44 -3.65 12.23
CA ARG A 65 7.00 -3.24 13.51
C ARG A 65 8.28 -4.01 13.83
N LEU A 66 9.20 -3.33 14.50
CA LEU A 66 10.36 -3.97 15.10
C LEU A 66 9.91 -4.72 16.36
N GLY A 67 10.45 -5.93 16.60
CA GLY A 67 10.14 -6.70 17.81
C GLY A 67 10.33 -5.86 19.08
N GLY A 68 9.25 -5.70 19.86
CA GLY A 68 9.24 -4.90 21.10
C GLY A 68 8.80 -3.43 20.95
N SER A 69 8.57 -2.94 19.73
CA SER A 69 7.97 -1.61 19.52
C SER A 69 6.46 -1.64 19.72
N GLN A 70 5.93 -0.65 20.44
CA GLN A 70 4.49 -0.54 20.73
C GLN A 70 3.69 -0.05 19.53
N GLN A 71 4.28 0.77 18.65
CA GLN A 71 3.59 1.38 17.53
C GLN A 71 4.14 0.85 16.19
N PRO A 72 3.28 0.30 15.31
CA PRO A 72 3.69 -0.10 13.97
C PRO A 72 3.87 1.11 13.05
N SER A 73 4.85 1.02 12.16
CA SER A 73 4.87 1.81 10.93
C SER A 73 3.89 1.18 9.94
N PHE A 74 3.31 1.97 9.04
CA PHE A 74 2.41 1.43 8.03
C PHE A 74 2.62 2.08 6.68
N TYR A 75 2.26 1.35 5.63
CA TYR A 75 2.10 1.87 4.29
C TYR A 75 0.74 1.41 3.80
N ARG A 76 -0.14 2.35 3.43
CA ARG A 76 -1.41 2.04 2.79
C ARG A 76 -1.57 2.71 1.42
N ILE A 77 -2.36 2.07 0.59
CA ILE A 77 -2.82 2.59 -0.70
C ILE A 77 -4.32 2.81 -0.60
N VAL A 78 -4.74 4.04 -0.91
CA VAL A 78 -6.13 4.48 -0.82
C VAL A 78 -6.56 5.02 -2.17
N ALA A 79 -7.79 4.75 -2.58
CA ALA A 79 -8.40 5.34 -3.76
C ALA A 79 -8.68 6.84 -3.53
N ASP A 80 -8.37 7.68 -4.51
CA ASP A 80 -8.76 9.09 -4.54
C ASP A 80 -9.79 9.27 -5.66
N THR A 81 -11.07 9.26 -5.29
CA THR A 81 -12.18 9.38 -6.24
C THR A 81 -12.33 10.81 -6.77
N GLU A 82 -11.88 11.83 -6.04
CA GLU A 82 -11.93 13.23 -6.48
C GLU A 82 -10.95 13.49 -7.63
N LEU A 83 -9.76 12.89 -7.56
CA LEU A 83 -8.72 13.02 -8.59
C LEU A 83 -8.66 11.83 -9.56
N GLN A 84 -9.53 10.82 -9.39
CA GLN A 84 -9.50 9.55 -10.12
C GLN A 84 -8.10 8.93 -10.15
N GLY A 85 -7.46 8.89 -8.97
CA GLY A 85 -6.11 8.40 -8.79
C GLY A 85 -5.98 7.65 -7.47
N LEU A 86 -4.77 7.55 -6.94
CA LEU A 86 -4.54 6.89 -5.66
C LEU A 86 -3.59 7.70 -4.79
N VAL A 87 -3.62 7.42 -3.50
CA VAL A 87 -2.71 7.99 -2.53
C VAL A 87 -1.90 6.88 -1.88
N HIS A 88 -0.58 7.00 -1.98
CA HIS A 88 0.35 6.26 -1.14
C HIS A 88 0.50 7.03 0.18
N GLU A 89 0.09 6.42 1.28
CA GLU A 89 0.29 6.96 2.61
C GLU A 89 1.22 6.07 3.42
N GLN A 90 2.36 6.65 3.82
CA GLN A 90 3.41 5.99 4.58
C GLN A 90 3.55 6.69 5.93
N TYR A 91 3.55 5.92 7.00
CA TYR A 91 3.83 6.38 8.34
C TYR A 91 5.01 5.61 8.93
N ALA A 92 6.07 6.34 9.26
CA ALA A 92 7.20 5.82 10.01
C ALA A 92 7.02 6.15 11.49
N ALA A 93 6.81 5.12 12.31
CA ALA A 93 6.74 5.26 13.77
C ALA A 93 8.07 5.81 14.32
N HIS A 94 9.19 5.35 13.74
CA HIS A 94 10.51 5.93 14.02
C HIS A 94 10.60 7.33 13.39
N GLY A 95 10.67 8.36 14.23
CA GLY A 95 10.69 9.76 13.79
C GLY A 95 9.31 10.40 13.59
N GLN A 96 8.23 9.64 13.76
CA GLN A 96 6.83 10.11 13.69
C GLN A 96 6.53 10.92 12.44
N ARG A 97 6.92 10.38 11.27
CA ARG A 97 6.74 11.06 9.98
C ARG A 97 5.67 10.38 9.18
N THR A 98 4.74 11.20 8.68
CA THR A 98 3.76 10.78 7.68
C THR A 98 4.13 11.39 6.34
N ARG A 99 4.08 10.59 5.29
CA ARG A 99 4.25 11.00 3.90
C ARG A 99 3.03 10.55 3.11
N ARG A 100 2.45 11.47 2.35
CA ARG A 100 1.34 11.22 1.44
C ARG A 100 1.76 11.63 0.04
N LEU A 101 1.59 10.74 -0.92
CA LEU A 101 1.90 10.98 -2.32
C LEU A 101 0.70 10.59 -3.17
N GLY A 102 0.15 11.56 -3.89
CA GLY A 102 -0.83 11.28 -4.94
C GLY A 102 -0.13 10.69 -6.16
N ALA A 103 -0.73 9.66 -6.75
CA ALA A 103 -0.23 8.99 -7.94
C ALA A 103 -1.39 8.53 -8.83
N GLN A 104 -1.06 8.07 -10.03
CA GLN A 104 -2.00 7.49 -10.99
C GLN A 104 -2.07 5.97 -10.81
N LEU A 105 -3.11 5.31 -11.31
CA LEU A 105 -3.27 3.84 -11.22
C LEU A 105 -2.08 3.04 -11.79
N ASP A 106 -1.38 3.61 -12.77
CA ASP A 106 -0.19 3.02 -13.37
C ASP A 106 0.98 2.93 -12.38
N SER A 107 0.97 3.69 -11.27
CA SER A 107 2.00 3.57 -10.22
C SER A 107 1.89 2.27 -9.41
N LEU A 108 0.81 1.50 -9.59
CA LEU A 108 0.68 0.14 -9.06
C LEU A 108 1.40 -0.89 -9.93
N ASP A 109 2.04 -0.48 -11.03
CA ASP A 109 2.95 -1.36 -11.76
C ASP A 109 4.19 -1.68 -10.91
N GLY A 110 4.66 -2.92 -11.04
CA GLY A 110 5.57 -3.56 -10.10
C GLY A 110 6.82 -2.72 -9.77
N GLU A 111 7.49 -2.14 -10.75
CA GLU A 111 8.73 -1.38 -10.51
C GLU A 111 8.51 -0.13 -9.64
N VAL A 112 7.49 0.69 -9.93
CA VAL A 112 7.20 1.91 -9.16
C VAL A 112 6.76 1.55 -7.75
N LEU A 113 5.93 0.51 -7.62
CA LEU A 113 5.45 0.05 -6.33
C LEU A 113 6.57 -0.55 -5.47
N ASP A 114 7.46 -1.33 -6.08
CA ASP A 114 8.61 -1.92 -5.41
C ASP A 114 9.58 -0.85 -4.91
N GLU A 115 9.80 0.21 -5.70
CA GLU A 115 10.57 1.38 -5.26
C GLU A 115 9.92 2.08 -4.05
N GLN A 116 8.60 2.28 -4.05
CA GLN A 116 7.89 2.89 -2.93
C GLN A 116 7.94 2.02 -1.67
N LEU A 117 7.83 0.70 -1.83
CA LEU A 117 7.99 -0.24 -0.72
C LEU A 117 9.42 -0.19 -0.16
N ALA A 118 10.43 -0.22 -1.02
CA ALA A 118 11.83 -0.14 -0.61
C ALA A 118 12.12 1.16 0.14
N GLU A 119 11.63 2.30 -0.36
CA GLU A 119 11.75 3.59 0.28
C GLU A 119 11.06 3.60 1.66
N PHE A 120 9.86 3.02 1.78
CA PHE A 120 9.17 2.88 3.05
C PHE A 120 9.99 2.10 4.09
N PHE A 121 10.48 0.90 3.73
CA PHE A 121 11.27 0.08 4.66
C PHE A 121 12.60 0.73 5.03
N GLN A 122 13.22 1.45 4.09
CA GLN A 122 14.44 2.20 4.34
C GLN A 122 14.18 3.36 5.31
N LEU A 123 13.12 4.13 5.11
CA LEU A 123 12.76 5.27 5.97
C LEU A 123 12.30 4.81 7.36
N ALA A 124 11.48 3.77 7.44
CA ALA A 124 10.87 3.33 8.69
C ALA A 124 11.79 2.47 9.56
N PHE A 125 12.70 1.70 8.94
CA PHE A 125 13.51 0.69 9.63
C PHE A 125 15.00 0.70 9.25
N GLY A 126 15.43 1.55 8.32
CA GLY A 126 16.79 1.49 7.78
C GLY A 126 17.07 0.20 6.99
N MET A 127 16.02 -0.48 6.52
CA MET A 127 16.11 -1.76 5.83
C MET A 127 16.08 -1.56 4.31
N HIS A 128 16.99 -2.22 3.60
CA HIS A 128 16.93 -2.32 2.15
C HIS A 128 16.18 -3.59 1.76
N LEU A 129 15.08 -3.44 1.00
CA LEU A 129 14.51 -4.56 0.26
C LEU A 129 15.47 -4.95 -0.87
N ASP A 130 15.64 -6.24 -1.13
CA ASP A 130 16.34 -6.67 -2.35
C ASP A 130 15.50 -6.21 -3.53
N GLU A 131 16.15 -5.56 -4.50
CA GLU A 131 15.48 -5.16 -5.73
C GLU A 131 14.89 -6.41 -6.42
N PRO A 132 13.65 -6.35 -6.94
CA PRO A 132 13.00 -7.47 -7.61
C PRO A 132 13.84 -8.03 -8.79
N GLY A 133 14.78 -7.24 -9.32
CA GLY A 133 15.76 -7.65 -10.34
C GLY A 133 16.84 -8.64 -9.88
N HIS A 134 16.98 -8.91 -8.58
CA HIS A 134 17.85 -9.98 -8.08
C HIS A 134 17.13 -11.33 -7.94
N ARG A 135 15.84 -11.40 -8.27
CA ARG A 135 15.18 -12.67 -8.55
C ARG A 135 15.78 -13.26 -9.82
N ARG A 136 16.85 -14.02 -9.63
CA ARG A 136 17.23 -15.04 -10.58
C ARG A 136 15.98 -15.86 -10.88
N VAL A 137 15.53 -15.79 -12.11
CA VAL A 137 14.98 -16.94 -12.83
C VAL A 137 15.99 -18.09 -12.69
N SER A 138 15.90 -18.83 -11.59
CA SER A 138 16.46 -20.17 -11.47
C SER A 138 15.32 -21.14 -11.75
N GLY A 139 15.36 -21.75 -12.94
CA GLY A 139 14.43 -22.76 -13.44
C GLY A 139 13.50 -22.16 -14.49
N PHE A 140 13.47 -22.60 -15.75
CA PHE A 140 13.89 -23.86 -16.38
C PHE A 140 14.45 -23.61 -17.79
#